data_AF-A0A8D8JG61-F1
#
_entry.id   AF-A0A8D8JG61-F1
#
_cell.length_a   1.000
_cell.length_b   1.000
_cell.length_c   1.000
_cell.angle_alpha   90.00
_cell.angle_beta   90.00
_cell.angle_gamma   90.00
#
_symmetry.space_group_name_H-M   'P 1'
#
loop_
_entity.id
_entity.type
_entity.pdbx_description
1 polymer ?
#
loop_
_entity_poly.entity_id
_entity_poly.type
_entity_poly.pdbx_seq_one_letter_code
_entity_poly.pdbx_strand_id
1 'polypeptide(L)'
;LQSVVSDELAVQSPHGISVVLHLAAALARQPQAATMSHHPSRKPPVRPNRRAAAAAAAAKAPVQASTDWKKIGFTGVGLVILTAVAAVVYQGYLETRVVTPYSQKKLAAASFDTKMLWGSYRPGIYFGLSTREEHPLATGLMWYFPKELRQLSDIRHLCEIGDNLKQYGWTAHDGRNFGVQHIQDGAVLLETSFVKDVHNIAPSWTAKVDIRNGAGARRSSRDTISLLWYVTFESDDDGFIGLSQGGEKLPTISAFSPTAGQLSVKFSQGGEGVQEVTSVCVEARGFNTLKETIVEHLKVHREGESMSYYLLDKESRMNCSLVAVLVTVRTPTTLLIHMNSGYDADSEILTEKEYDQSLERHVKKFSRRFSNTFKLQEKGFNASQVGFAEAALSNMVGGIGYFYGASKVKGEHN
;
A
#
# COMPACT_ATOMS: atom_id res chain seq x y z
N LEU A 1 21.92 -24.74 5.47
CA LEU A 1 21.24 -25.68 4.55
C LEU A 1 20.10 -24.90 3.90
N GLN A 2 20.27 -24.57 2.62
CA GLN A 2 19.30 -23.86 1.79
C GLN A 2 18.06 -24.74 1.55
N SER A 3 16.87 -24.16 1.55
CA SER A 3 15.77 -24.65 0.72
C SER A 3 14.91 -23.46 0.30
N VAL A 4 15.06 -23.13 -0.98
CA VAL A 4 14.25 -22.20 -1.77
C VAL A 4 12.93 -22.90 -2.08
N VAL A 5 11.81 -22.28 -1.73
CA VAL A 5 10.50 -22.62 -2.27
C VAL A 5 10.16 -21.52 -3.26
N SER A 6 10.11 -21.87 -4.54
CA SER A 6 9.57 -21.02 -5.60
C SER A 6 8.15 -21.49 -5.86
N ASP A 7 7.16 -20.66 -5.53
CA ASP A 7 5.78 -20.87 -5.94
C ASP A 7 5.53 -20.23 -7.31
N GLU A 8 4.84 -21.00 -8.14
CA GLU A 8 4.58 -20.77 -9.56
C GLU A 8 3.19 -20.12 -9.71
N LEU A 9 3.15 -18.83 -10.06
CA LEU A 9 1.90 -18.11 -10.36
C LEU A 9 1.45 -18.43 -11.79
N ALA A 10 0.45 -19.30 -11.91
CA ALA A 10 -0.26 -19.57 -13.15
C ALA A 10 -1.29 -18.45 -13.44
N VAL A 11 -1.05 -17.66 -14.49
CA VAL A 11 -2.05 -16.75 -15.08
C VAL A 11 -2.74 -17.47 -16.24
N GLN A 12 -4.02 -17.79 -16.06
CA GLN A 12 -4.92 -18.28 -17.11
C GLN A 12 -5.42 -17.09 -17.95
N SER A 13 -5.09 -17.04 -19.24
CA SER A 13 -5.82 -16.24 -20.23
C SER A 13 -6.72 -17.13 -21.09
N PRO A 14 -7.94 -16.70 -21.45
CA PRO A 14 -8.88 -17.51 -22.21
C PRO A 14 -8.59 -17.30 -23.71
N HIS A 15 -7.78 -18.16 -24.32
CA HIS A 15 -7.87 -18.58 -25.72
C HIS A 15 -6.81 -19.67 -25.92
N GLY A 16 -7.27 -20.92 -26.01
CA GLY A 16 -6.39 -22.08 -26.10
C GLY A 16 -5.63 -22.12 -27.41
N ILE A 17 -4.30 -22.16 -27.33
CA ILE A 17 -3.37 -22.94 -28.14
C ILE A 17 -2.19 -23.28 -27.20
N SER A 18 -2.02 -24.56 -26.88
CA SER A 18 -0.89 -25.08 -26.09
C SER A 18 0.20 -25.55 -27.05
N VAL A 19 1.38 -24.93 -26.99
CA VAL A 19 2.60 -25.45 -27.64
C VAL A 19 3.70 -25.51 -26.58
N VAL A 20 4.03 -26.73 -26.16
CA VAL A 20 5.14 -27.02 -25.25
C VAL A 20 6.45 -26.97 -26.04
N LEU A 21 7.37 -26.08 -25.66
CA LEU A 21 8.77 -26.14 -26.09
C LEU A 21 9.68 -26.23 -24.86
N HIS A 22 10.29 -27.39 -24.66
CA HIS A 22 11.45 -27.57 -23.78
C HIS A 22 12.71 -27.07 -24.51
N LEU A 23 13.48 -26.17 -23.90
CA LEU A 23 14.89 -26.02 -24.27
C LEU A 23 15.76 -25.74 -23.05
N ALA A 24 16.70 -26.68 -22.84
CA ALA A 24 17.66 -26.73 -21.76
C ALA A 24 18.76 -25.68 -21.90
N ALA A 25 19.20 -25.18 -20.75
CA ALA A 25 20.38 -24.35 -20.59
C ALA A 25 21.66 -25.16 -20.78
N ALA A 26 22.59 -24.68 -21.63
CA ALA A 26 23.97 -25.15 -21.65
C ALA A 26 24.95 -24.01 -22.00
N LEU A 27 25.62 -23.53 -20.94
CA LEU A 27 27.06 -23.25 -20.87
C LEU A 27 27.67 -22.20 -21.84
N ALA A 28 27.82 -20.98 -21.32
CA ALA A 28 28.89 -20.07 -21.71
C ALA A 28 30.17 -20.39 -20.92
N ARG A 29 31.21 -20.91 -21.58
CA ARG A 29 32.61 -20.83 -21.12
C ARG A 29 33.44 -20.19 -22.24
N GLN A 30 34.10 -19.08 -21.90
CA GLN A 30 35.13 -18.42 -22.72
C GLN A 30 36.33 -19.35 -22.96
N PRO A 31 37.01 -19.31 -24.12
CA PRO A 31 38.34 -19.85 -24.25
C PRO A 31 39.40 -18.76 -23.94
N GLN A 32 40.30 -19.06 -23.01
CA GLN A 32 41.58 -18.36 -22.86
C GLN A 32 42.59 -18.90 -23.86
N ALA A 33 43.37 -17.98 -24.43
CA ALA A 33 44.49 -18.24 -25.31
C ALA A 33 45.64 -18.94 -24.57
N ALA A 34 46.27 -19.92 -25.21
CA ALA A 34 47.59 -20.42 -24.82
C ALA A 34 48.46 -20.64 -26.06
N THR A 35 49.66 -20.09 -25.95
CA THR A 35 50.74 -19.88 -26.91
C THR A 35 51.39 -21.15 -27.44
N MET A 36 51.80 -21.10 -28.71
CA MET A 36 52.61 -22.10 -29.42
C MET A 36 54.06 -22.15 -28.89
N SER A 37 54.64 -23.35 -28.89
CA SER A 37 56.09 -23.55 -28.96
C SER A 37 56.42 -24.72 -29.90
N HIS A 38 57.23 -24.45 -30.92
CA HIS A 38 57.80 -25.39 -31.87
C HIS A 38 58.98 -26.17 -31.27
N HIS A 39 59.11 -27.48 -31.56
CA HIS A 39 60.32 -28.02 -32.18
C HIS A 39 60.15 -29.45 -32.74
N PRO A 40 60.95 -29.87 -33.75
CA PRO A 40 60.63 -30.94 -34.68
C PRO A 40 61.43 -32.24 -34.43
N SER A 41 60.93 -33.39 -34.91
CA SER A 41 61.82 -34.55 -35.13
C SER A 41 61.31 -35.56 -36.17
N ARG A 42 62.11 -35.68 -37.24
CA ARG A 42 62.54 -36.86 -38.02
C ARG A 42 61.53 -37.95 -38.46
N LYS A 43 61.41 -38.11 -39.79
CA LYS A 43 61.17 -39.38 -40.52
C LYS A 43 62.48 -40.21 -40.59
N PRO A 44 62.46 -41.56 -40.82
CA PRO A 44 62.39 -42.17 -42.18
C PRO A 44 61.74 -43.60 -42.18
N PRO A 45 61.93 -44.51 -43.16
CA PRO A 45 61.36 -44.48 -44.52
C PRO A 45 60.68 -45.81 -45.00
N VAL A 46 59.88 -45.70 -46.08
CA VAL A 46 59.76 -46.62 -47.25
C VAL A 46 59.27 -48.08 -47.06
N ARG A 47 58.18 -48.44 -47.77
CA ARG A 47 58.22 -49.37 -48.94
C ARG A 47 56.97 -49.26 -49.82
N PRO A 48 57.12 -49.38 -51.16
CA PRO A 48 56.05 -49.19 -52.13
C PRO A 48 55.39 -50.53 -52.49
N ASN A 49 54.18 -50.49 -53.03
CA ASN A 49 53.79 -51.55 -53.95
C ASN A 49 52.98 -51.02 -55.14
N ARG A 50 53.60 -51.18 -56.31
CA ARG A 50 53.03 -51.02 -57.64
C ARG A 50 52.28 -52.30 -58.01
N ARG A 51 51.00 -52.17 -58.36
CA ARG A 51 50.33 -52.93 -59.44
C ARG A 51 49.19 -52.02 -59.91
N ALA A 52 48.83 -51.91 -61.17
CA ALA A 52 49.42 -52.17 -62.48
C ALA A 52 48.48 -51.38 -63.41
N ALA A 53 49.04 -50.68 -64.39
CA ALA A 53 48.25 -49.97 -65.37
C ALA A 53 47.53 -50.97 -66.29
N ALA A 54 46.24 -50.75 -66.53
CA ALA A 54 45.57 -51.14 -67.77
C ALA A 54 44.50 -50.11 -68.06
N ALA A 55 44.70 -49.39 -69.15
CA ALA A 55 43.79 -48.39 -69.69
C ALA A 55 42.53 -49.06 -70.24
N ALA A 56 41.37 -48.49 -69.95
CA ALA A 56 40.20 -48.60 -70.80
C ALA A 56 39.40 -47.31 -70.65
N ALA A 57 39.38 -46.52 -71.73
CA ALA A 57 38.58 -45.32 -71.85
C ALA A 57 37.09 -45.65 -71.67
N ALA A 58 36.49 -45.14 -70.59
CA ALA A 58 35.05 -45.04 -70.43
C ALA A 58 34.70 -43.57 -70.26
N ALA A 59 33.77 -43.12 -71.08
CA ALA A 59 33.38 -41.73 -71.28
C ALA A 59 33.15 -40.95 -69.96
N LYS A 60 33.69 -39.74 -69.88
CA LYS A 60 33.28 -38.75 -68.88
C LYS A 60 31.82 -38.39 -69.14
N ALA A 61 30.89 -38.93 -68.34
CA ALA A 61 29.55 -38.37 -68.22
C ALA A 61 29.66 -36.96 -67.59
N PRO A 62 28.86 -35.98 -68.04
CA PRO A 62 28.85 -34.68 -67.39
C PRO A 62 28.26 -34.84 -65.99
N VAL A 63 28.97 -34.37 -64.96
CA VAL A 63 28.35 -34.15 -63.65
C VAL A 63 27.37 -32.99 -63.83
N GLN A 64 26.11 -33.31 -64.14
CA GLN A 64 25.02 -32.36 -63.98
C GLN A 64 24.93 -32.05 -62.49
N ALA A 65 25.36 -30.85 -62.10
CA ALA A 65 24.98 -30.30 -60.81
C ALA A 65 23.45 -30.11 -60.84
N SER A 66 22.70 -31.08 -60.35
CA SER A 66 21.28 -30.89 -60.09
C SER A 66 21.18 -29.93 -58.91
N THR A 67 21.02 -28.64 -59.21
CA THR A 67 20.71 -27.66 -58.19
C THR A 67 19.35 -28.04 -57.61
N ASP A 68 19.36 -28.64 -56.42
CA ASP A 68 18.17 -29.04 -55.67
C ASP A 68 17.39 -27.79 -55.22
N TRP A 69 16.66 -27.20 -56.15
CA TRP A 69 15.72 -26.08 -55.93
C TRP A 69 14.78 -26.29 -54.74
N LYS A 70 14.45 -27.55 -54.40
CA LYS A 70 13.71 -27.93 -53.19
C LYS A 70 14.51 -27.66 -51.90
N LYS A 71 15.81 -27.97 -51.86
CA LYS A 71 16.69 -27.67 -50.71
C LYS A 71 16.94 -26.17 -50.57
N ILE A 72 17.06 -25.45 -51.69
CA ILE A 72 17.19 -23.98 -51.71
C ILE A 72 15.89 -23.32 -51.23
N GLY A 73 14.71 -23.83 -51.64
CA GLY A 73 13.42 -23.36 -51.14
C GLY A 73 13.22 -23.62 -49.65
N PHE A 74 13.54 -24.82 -49.16
CA PHE A 74 13.45 -25.16 -47.73
C PHE A 74 14.39 -24.32 -46.85
N THR A 75 15.62 -24.05 -47.32
CA THR A 75 16.57 -23.18 -46.60
C THR A 75 16.16 -21.71 -46.64
N GLY A 76 15.58 -21.23 -47.75
CA GLY A 76 15.02 -19.88 -47.85
C GLY A 76 13.84 -19.65 -46.91
N VAL A 77 12.89 -20.59 -46.84
CA VAL A 77 11.75 -20.54 -45.91
C VAL A 77 12.24 -20.57 -44.45
N GLY A 78 13.23 -21.42 -44.14
CA GLY A 78 13.84 -21.45 -42.81
C GLY A 78 14.46 -20.12 -42.38
N LEU A 79 15.12 -19.41 -43.30
CA LEU A 79 15.71 -18.09 -43.03
C LEU A 79 14.64 -17.02 -42.77
N VAL A 80 13.53 -17.04 -43.52
CA VAL A 80 12.40 -16.11 -43.32
C VAL A 80 11.74 -16.35 -41.97
N ILE A 81 11.55 -17.62 -41.58
CA ILE A 81 10.99 -17.95 -40.25
C ILE A 81 11.95 -17.47 -39.15
N LEU A 82 13.26 -17.70 -39.29
CA LEU A 82 14.24 -17.30 -38.28
C LEU A 82 14.34 -15.78 -38.13
N THR A 83 14.26 -15.02 -39.22
CA THR A 83 14.24 -13.55 -39.18
C THR A 83 12.95 -13.01 -38.57
N ALA A 84 11.79 -13.60 -38.88
CA ALA A 84 10.52 -13.26 -38.25
C ALA A 84 10.55 -13.53 -36.73
N VAL A 85 11.07 -14.68 -36.31
CA VAL A 85 11.23 -15.02 -34.88
C VAL A 85 12.19 -14.03 -34.20
N ALA A 86 13.32 -13.71 -34.83
CA ALA A 86 14.26 -12.72 -34.30
C ALA A 86 13.62 -11.33 -34.14
N ALA A 87 12.79 -10.91 -35.10
CA ALA A 87 12.08 -9.63 -35.02
C ALA A 87 11.05 -9.62 -33.88
N VAL A 88 10.27 -10.69 -33.70
CA VAL A 88 9.30 -10.80 -32.59
C VAL A 88 10.01 -10.83 -31.23
N VAL A 89 11.10 -11.60 -31.11
CA VAL A 89 11.90 -11.65 -29.88
C VAL A 89 12.53 -10.29 -29.59
N TYR A 90 13.02 -9.59 -30.60
CA TYR A 90 13.56 -8.25 -30.45
C TYR A 90 12.49 -7.23 -30.02
N GLN A 91 11.29 -7.31 -30.59
CA GLN A 91 10.17 -6.47 -30.17
C GLN A 91 9.78 -6.73 -28.71
N GLY A 92 9.65 -8.00 -28.30
CA GLY A 92 9.41 -8.35 -26.90
C GLY A 92 10.54 -7.95 -25.95
N TYR A 93 11.80 -7.99 -26.42
CA TYR A 93 12.94 -7.45 -25.69
C TYR A 93 12.80 -5.93 -25.48
N LEU A 94 12.44 -5.18 -26.52
CA LEU A 94 12.24 -3.74 -26.41
C LEU A 94 11.09 -3.37 -25.47
N GLU A 95 9.96 -4.08 -25.56
CA GLU A 95 8.81 -3.92 -24.66
C GLU A 95 9.19 -4.17 -23.19
N THR A 96 9.90 -5.26 -22.92
CA THR A 96 10.32 -5.62 -21.55
C THR A 96 11.37 -4.66 -20.98
N ARG A 97 12.26 -4.11 -21.81
CA ARG A 97 13.28 -3.15 -21.36
C ARG A 97 12.69 -1.87 -20.79
N VAL A 98 11.55 -1.40 -21.30
CA VAL A 98 10.88 -0.19 -20.81
C VAL A 98 10.34 -0.37 -19.38
N VAL A 99 9.89 -1.58 -19.03
CA VAL A 99 9.29 -1.89 -17.72
C VAL A 99 10.24 -2.55 -16.73
N THR A 100 11.46 -2.89 -17.15
CA THR A 100 12.45 -3.53 -16.28
C THR A 100 13.10 -2.50 -15.35
N PRO A 101 13.04 -2.66 -14.02
CA PRO A 101 13.73 -1.77 -13.09
C PRO A 101 15.23 -1.70 -13.34
N TYR A 102 15.81 -0.53 -13.11
CA TYR A 102 17.24 -0.31 -13.29
C TYR A 102 18.06 -1.19 -12.33
N SER A 103 19.03 -1.94 -12.87
CA SER A 103 19.73 -3.03 -12.17
C SER A 103 20.90 -2.59 -11.27
N GLN A 104 21.13 -1.29 -11.11
CA GLN A 104 22.19 -0.80 -10.22
C GLN A 104 21.83 -0.96 -8.74
N LYS A 105 22.85 -0.85 -7.89
CA LYS A 105 22.69 -0.94 -6.43
C LYS A 105 21.61 0.03 -5.95
N LYS A 106 20.60 -0.51 -5.25
CA LYS A 106 19.54 0.30 -4.62
C LYS A 106 20.18 1.29 -3.64
N LEU A 107 19.79 2.57 -3.75
CA LEU A 107 20.25 3.64 -2.86
C LEU A 107 19.55 3.59 -1.49
N ALA A 108 18.34 3.03 -1.44
CA ALA A 108 17.61 2.77 -0.22
C ALA A 108 17.84 1.34 0.25
N ALA A 109 18.08 1.16 1.55
CA ALA A 109 18.04 -0.15 2.18
C ALA A 109 16.62 -0.73 2.11
N ALA A 110 16.51 -2.05 2.03
CA ALA A 110 15.21 -2.73 2.07
C ALA A 110 14.55 -2.63 3.45
N SER A 111 15.34 -2.48 4.52
CA SER A 111 14.83 -2.28 5.88
C SER A 111 14.52 -0.80 6.16
N PHE A 112 13.43 -0.56 6.85
CA PHE A 112 13.05 0.76 7.37
C PHE A 112 13.08 0.78 8.89
N ASP A 113 13.18 1.98 9.47
CA ASP A 113 13.06 2.19 10.92
C ASP A 113 11.68 1.73 11.39
N THR A 114 11.60 0.70 12.24
CA THR A 114 10.32 0.14 12.71
C THR A 114 9.44 1.18 13.40
N LYS A 115 10.04 2.25 13.93
CA LYS A 115 9.30 3.40 14.49
C LYS A 115 8.46 4.12 13.43
N MET A 116 8.81 3.99 12.15
CA MET A 116 8.07 4.50 10.99
C MET A 116 7.08 3.48 10.43
N LEU A 117 6.86 2.33 11.06
CA LEU A 117 5.86 1.35 10.59
C LEU A 117 4.49 2.01 10.47
N TRP A 118 4.03 2.69 11.52
CA TRP A 118 2.75 3.40 11.52
C TRP A 118 2.91 4.89 11.24
N GLY A 119 2.00 5.46 10.47
CA GLY A 119 1.92 6.90 10.23
C GLY A 119 0.65 7.29 9.46
N SER A 120 0.45 8.59 9.29
CA SER A 120 -0.64 9.17 8.49
C SER A 120 -0.35 9.07 6.99
N TYR A 121 0.01 7.89 6.51
CA TYR A 121 0.55 7.67 5.16
C TYR A 121 -0.49 7.66 4.03
N ARG A 122 -1.72 8.10 4.32
CA ARG A 122 -2.84 8.17 3.38
C ARG A 122 -3.34 9.61 3.26
N PRO A 123 -2.57 10.52 2.61
CA PRO A 123 -2.90 11.94 2.55
C PRO A 123 -4.19 12.28 1.79
N GLY A 124 -4.76 11.32 1.04
CA GLY A 124 -6.02 11.50 0.32
C GLY A 124 -7.28 11.43 1.21
N ILE A 125 -7.16 11.02 2.48
CA ILE A 125 -8.27 11.02 3.45
C ILE A 125 -8.04 12.07 4.53
N TYR A 126 -9.12 12.53 5.16
CA TYR A 126 -9.02 13.54 6.22
C TYR A 126 -8.20 13.06 7.41
N PHE A 127 -8.50 11.87 7.94
CA PHE A 127 -7.78 11.29 9.06
C PHE A 127 -7.76 9.77 9.01
N GLY A 128 -6.57 9.19 9.14
CA GLY A 128 -6.36 7.75 9.25
C GLY A 128 -4.88 7.41 9.34
N LEU A 129 -4.58 6.23 9.87
CA LEU A 129 -3.22 5.71 10.00
C LEU A 129 -3.10 4.42 9.21
N SER A 130 -1.93 4.16 8.64
CA SER A 130 -1.64 2.90 7.96
C SER A 130 -0.22 2.42 8.24
N THR A 131 0.00 1.13 8.02
CA THR A 131 1.33 0.54 8.03
C THR A 131 2.09 0.89 6.75
N ARG A 132 3.42 0.89 6.85
CA ARG A 132 4.36 1.12 5.75
C ARG A 132 4.88 -0.23 5.24
N GLU A 133 4.03 -0.95 4.54
CA GLU A 133 4.31 -2.29 3.98
C GLU A 133 3.62 -2.46 2.62
N GLU A 134 4.00 -3.49 1.85
CA GLU A 134 3.44 -3.73 0.50
C GLU A 134 1.92 -3.93 0.52
N HIS A 135 1.41 -4.64 1.54
CA HIS A 135 0.00 -4.91 1.78
C HIS A 135 -0.45 -4.27 3.09
N PRO A 136 -0.78 -2.95 3.08
CA PRO A 136 -0.91 -2.19 4.31
C PRO A 136 -2.21 -2.48 5.06
N LEU A 137 -2.12 -2.65 6.38
CA LEU A 137 -3.26 -2.48 7.27
C LEU A 137 -3.57 -0.99 7.38
N ALA A 138 -4.74 -0.59 6.89
CA ALA A 138 -5.20 0.78 6.88
C ALA A 138 -6.32 1.00 7.89
N THR A 139 -6.34 2.19 8.49
CA THR A 139 -7.44 2.70 9.30
C THR A 139 -7.91 4.03 8.74
N GLY A 140 -9.12 4.42 9.09
CA GLY A 140 -9.62 5.74 8.73
C GLY A 140 -10.89 6.13 9.46
N LEU A 141 -11.09 7.45 9.51
CA LEU A 141 -12.27 8.09 10.05
C LEU A 141 -13.16 8.56 8.89
N MET A 142 -14.46 8.30 9.03
CA MET A 142 -15.52 8.99 8.31
C MET A 142 -16.45 9.64 9.32
N TRP A 143 -17.14 10.71 8.91
CA TRP A 143 -18.20 11.28 9.74
C TRP A 143 -19.32 11.89 8.90
N TYR A 144 -20.49 12.02 9.51
CA TYR A 144 -21.63 12.74 8.95
C TYR A 144 -22.54 13.23 10.07
N PHE A 145 -23.42 14.18 9.74
CA PHE A 145 -24.48 14.64 10.62
C PHE A 145 -25.79 13.94 10.27
N PRO A 146 -26.38 13.12 11.17
CA PRO A 146 -27.59 12.35 10.86
C PRO A 146 -28.77 13.17 10.32
N LYS A 147 -28.91 14.43 10.77
CA LYS A 147 -29.98 15.33 10.30
C LYS A 147 -29.78 15.83 8.87
N GLU A 148 -28.53 15.86 8.41
CA GLU A 148 -28.13 16.42 7.12
C GLU A 148 -27.86 15.33 6.08
N LEU A 149 -27.78 14.06 6.48
CA LEU A 149 -27.50 12.94 5.58
C LEU A 149 -28.67 12.73 4.58
N ARG A 150 -28.43 13.10 3.32
CA ARG A 150 -29.34 12.91 2.17
C ARG A 150 -28.76 11.97 1.13
N GLN A 151 -27.45 12.04 0.92
CA GLN A 151 -26.74 11.32 -0.14
C GLN A 151 -25.34 10.89 0.33
N LEU A 152 -24.68 10.03 -0.44
CA LEU A 152 -23.36 9.50 -0.10
C LEU A 152 -22.31 10.59 0.10
N SER A 153 -22.35 11.68 -0.67
CA SER A 153 -21.40 12.79 -0.57
C SER A 153 -21.49 13.59 0.74
N ASP A 154 -22.54 13.40 1.54
CA ASP A 154 -22.65 14.04 2.86
C ASP A 154 -21.80 13.32 3.93
N ILE A 155 -21.27 12.13 3.61
CA ILE A 155 -20.33 11.40 4.46
C ILE A 155 -18.91 11.82 4.11
N ARG A 156 -18.22 12.49 5.04
CA ARG A 156 -16.84 12.95 4.87
C ARG A 156 -15.88 11.77 4.99
N HIS A 157 -14.93 11.66 4.07
CA HIS A 157 -13.89 10.62 4.11
C HIS A 157 -12.63 11.04 3.35
N LEU A 158 -12.73 11.10 2.02
CA LEU A 158 -11.71 11.64 1.13
C LEU A 158 -11.69 13.17 1.22
N CYS A 159 -10.50 13.76 1.05
CA CYS A 159 -10.31 15.20 1.03
C CYS A 159 -10.87 15.81 -0.26
N GLU A 160 -12.18 16.08 -0.29
CA GLU A 160 -12.88 16.61 -1.46
C GLU A 160 -13.15 18.11 -1.33
N ILE A 161 -12.84 18.88 -2.38
CA ILE A 161 -13.15 20.33 -2.41
C ILE A 161 -14.67 20.55 -2.28
N GLY A 162 -15.47 19.61 -2.79
CA GLY A 162 -16.94 19.65 -2.72
C GLY A 162 -17.52 19.52 -1.32
N ASP A 163 -16.73 19.15 -0.30
CA ASP A 163 -17.21 19.06 1.07
C ASP A 163 -17.45 20.43 1.71
N ASN A 164 -16.92 21.52 1.12
CA ASN A 164 -17.11 22.89 1.59
C ASN A 164 -16.71 23.11 3.07
N LEU A 165 -15.69 22.39 3.54
CA LEU A 165 -15.13 22.60 4.88
C LEU A 165 -14.54 24.01 4.99
N LYS A 166 -14.79 24.70 6.11
CA LYS A 166 -14.24 26.05 6.33
C LYS A 166 -12.73 26.03 6.45
N GLN A 167 -12.20 24.98 7.09
CA GLN A 167 -10.79 24.78 7.31
C GLN A 167 -10.53 23.31 7.62
N TYR A 168 -9.45 22.76 7.10
CA TYR A 168 -8.87 21.53 7.63
C TYR A 168 -7.35 21.57 7.48
N GLY A 169 -6.60 20.94 8.39
CA GLY A 169 -5.15 20.83 8.26
C GLY A 169 -4.43 20.51 9.56
N TRP A 170 -3.21 20.02 9.42
CA TRP A 170 -2.33 19.73 10.54
C TRP A 170 -1.81 21.03 11.17
N THR A 171 -2.04 21.22 12.47
CA THR A 171 -1.51 22.34 13.25
C THR A 171 -0.15 22.01 13.86
N ALA A 172 0.08 20.74 14.19
CA ALA A 172 1.37 20.21 14.64
C ALA A 172 1.57 18.78 14.13
N HIS A 173 2.69 18.49 13.48
CA HIS A 173 3.02 17.13 13.03
C HIS A 173 4.53 16.97 12.89
N ASP A 174 5.12 15.96 13.54
CA ASP A 174 6.58 15.72 13.49
C ASP A 174 7.00 14.64 12.49
N GLY A 175 6.03 14.02 11.81
CA GLY A 175 6.26 12.97 10.82
C GLY A 175 6.67 11.63 11.41
N ARG A 176 6.67 11.49 12.74
CA ARG A 176 7.24 10.33 13.39
C ARG A 176 6.51 9.83 14.61
N ASN A 177 5.98 10.67 15.49
CA ASN A 177 5.47 10.24 16.79
C ASN A 177 4.05 10.75 17.05
N PHE A 178 3.68 11.92 16.53
CA PHE A 178 2.38 12.50 16.80
C PHE A 178 1.91 13.43 15.67
N GLY A 179 0.61 13.71 15.70
CA GLY A 179 -0.03 14.72 14.86
C GLY A 179 -1.26 15.32 15.55
N VAL A 180 -1.54 16.59 15.27
CA VAL A 180 -2.76 17.31 15.65
C VAL A 180 -3.29 18.02 14.41
N GLN A 181 -4.55 17.77 14.09
CA GLN A 181 -5.26 18.33 12.95
C GLN A 181 -6.58 18.93 13.42
N HIS A 182 -6.91 20.11 12.88
CA HIS A 182 -8.19 20.76 13.12
C HIS A 182 -9.02 20.68 11.84
N ILE A 183 -10.30 20.34 11.97
CA ILE A 183 -11.28 20.25 10.88
C ILE A 183 -12.53 21.01 11.29
N GLN A 184 -12.86 22.08 10.58
CA GLN A 184 -14.03 22.91 10.81
C GLN A 184 -15.10 22.60 9.75
N ASP A 185 -16.10 21.81 10.16
CA ASP A 185 -17.23 21.40 9.32
C ASP A 185 -18.51 22.09 9.82
N GLY A 186 -18.97 23.10 9.09
CA GLY A 186 -20.14 23.90 9.48
C GLY A 186 -19.97 24.57 10.86
N ALA A 187 -20.78 24.13 11.83
CA ALA A 187 -20.77 24.59 13.22
C ALA A 187 -19.96 23.69 14.16
N VAL A 188 -19.42 22.57 13.69
CA VAL A 188 -18.68 21.60 14.49
C VAL A 188 -17.18 21.71 14.21
N LEU A 189 -16.38 21.65 15.27
CA LEU A 189 -14.93 21.57 15.22
C LEU A 189 -14.52 20.16 15.65
N LEU A 190 -13.90 19.42 14.73
CA LEU A 190 -13.26 18.14 15.01
C LEU A 190 -11.76 18.39 15.16
N GLU A 191 -11.20 18.02 16.30
CA GLU A 191 -9.76 17.94 16.51
C GLU A 191 -9.34 16.47 16.50
N THR A 192 -8.67 16.06 15.43
CA THR A 192 -8.11 14.71 15.29
C THR A 192 -6.65 14.76 15.68
N SER A 193 -6.23 13.84 16.55
CA SER A 193 -4.83 13.74 16.96
C SER A 193 -4.42 12.30 17.16
N PHE A 194 -3.13 12.02 17.08
CA PHE A 194 -2.60 10.71 17.43
C PHE A 194 -1.25 10.84 18.12
N VAL A 195 -0.95 9.88 18.98
CA VAL A 195 0.35 9.71 19.63
C VAL A 195 0.76 8.24 19.52
N LYS A 196 1.98 8.00 19.07
CA LYS A 196 2.56 6.66 19.03
C LYS A 196 3.35 6.37 20.29
N ASP A 197 3.19 5.15 20.77
CA ASP A 197 4.06 4.54 21.75
C ASP A 197 5.12 3.70 21.02
N VAL A 198 6.37 4.14 21.11
CA VAL A 198 7.53 3.52 20.44
C VAL A 198 8.40 2.70 21.40
N HIS A 199 7.91 2.34 22.58
CA HIS A 199 8.64 1.44 23.48
C HIS A 199 8.69 0.00 22.95
N ASN A 200 7.76 -0.36 22.04
CA ASN A 200 7.65 -1.68 21.42
C ASN A 200 8.31 -1.78 20.05
N ILE A 201 8.60 -3.02 19.62
CA ILE A 201 9.17 -3.32 18.29
C ILE A 201 8.22 -2.89 17.17
N ALA A 202 6.94 -3.26 17.30
CA ALA A 202 5.84 -2.67 16.55
C ALA A 202 5.26 -1.53 17.41
N PRO A 203 5.23 -0.28 16.93
CA PRO A 203 4.70 0.83 17.72
C PRO A 203 3.19 0.71 17.88
N SER A 204 2.71 0.76 19.12
CA SER A 204 1.29 0.99 19.43
C SER A 204 0.94 2.47 19.21
N TRP A 205 -0.32 2.81 19.04
CA TRP A 205 -0.74 4.20 18.92
C TRP A 205 -2.13 4.43 19.48
N THR A 206 -2.39 5.64 19.94
CA THR A 206 -3.73 6.09 20.32
C THR A 206 -4.09 7.30 19.47
N ALA A 207 -5.28 7.28 18.89
CA ALA A 207 -5.89 8.41 18.21
C ALA A 207 -7.02 8.99 19.07
N LYS A 208 -7.17 10.30 19.06
CA LYS A 208 -8.25 11.02 19.72
C LYS A 208 -9.02 11.83 18.69
N VAL A 209 -10.34 11.70 18.70
CA VAL A 209 -11.28 12.53 17.96
C VAL A 209 -12.06 13.33 18.98
N ASP A 210 -11.68 14.59 19.15
CA ASP A 210 -12.34 15.51 20.06
C ASP A 210 -13.32 16.40 19.29
N ILE A 211 -14.58 16.44 19.73
CA ILE A 211 -15.65 17.10 19.00
C ILE A 211 -16.21 18.23 19.86
N ARG A 212 -16.12 19.45 19.33
CA ARG A 212 -16.55 20.67 20.01
C ARG A 212 -17.48 21.49 19.12
N ASN A 213 -18.25 22.36 19.75
CA ASN A 213 -18.97 23.41 19.05
C ASN A 213 -17.98 24.48 18.59
N GLY A 214 -18.03 24.83 17.30
CA GLY A 214 -17.20 25.86 16.70
C GLY A 214 -17.50 27.26 17.25
N ALA A 215 -16.54 28.18 17.10
CA ALA A 215 -16.70 29.55 17.56
C ALA A 215 -17.89 30.23 16.86
N GLY A 216 -18.89 30.65 17.64
CA GLY A 216 -20.13 31.28 17.14
C GLY A 216 -21.33 30.34 17.02
N ALA A 217 -21.18 29.03 17.27
CA ALA A 217 -22.31 28.12 17.38
C ALA A 217 -23.16 28.45 18.63
N ARG A 218 -24.49 28.35 18.50
CA ARG A 218 -25.41 28.58 19.63
C ARG A 218 -25.09 27.53 20.69
N ARG A 219 -24.66 27.96 21.88
CA ARG A 219 -24.12 27.17 23.02
C ARG A 219 -24.97 25.95 23.47
N SER A 220 -26.17 25.75 22.91
CA SER A 220 -27.15 24.75 23.29
C SER A 220 -27.50 23.72 22.22
N SER A 221 -26.88 23.72 21.02
CA SER A 221 -27.19 22.67 20.05
C SER A 221 -26.50 21.37 20.49
N ARG A 222 -27.28 20.47 21.11
CA ARG A 222 -26.89 19.08 21.36
C ARG A 222 -27.08 18.28 20.07
N ASP A 223 -26.40 18.70 19.01
CA ASP A 223 -26.49 18.01 17.74
C ASP A 223 -25.70 16.70 17.78
N THR A 224 -26.20 15.73 17.02
CA THR A 224 -25.60 14.42 16.88
C THR A 224 -24.62 14.41 15.74
N ILE A 225 -23.53 13.70 15.93
CA ILE A 225 -22.57 13.35 14.89
C ILE A 225 -22.37 11.85 14.93
N SER A 226 -22.30 11.25 13.75
CA SER A 226 -22.01 9.85 13.58
C SER A 226 -20.57 9.71 13.10
N LEU A 227 -19.74 9.07 13.92
CA LEU A 227 -18.36 8.76 13.62
C LEU A 227 -18.25 7.31 13.17
N LEU A 228 -17.57 7.09 12.05
CA LEU A 228 -17.30 5.75 11.57
C LEU A 228 -15.79 5.52 11.52
N TRP A 229 -15.33 4.57 12.32
CA TRP A 229 -13.95 4.13 12.31
C TRP A 229 -13.85 2.79 11.61
N TYR A 230 -12.96 2.67 10.63
CA TYR A 230 -12.72 1.41 9.95
C TYR A 230 -11.27 0.92 10.07
N VAL A 231 -11.11 -0.39 9.97
CA VAL A 231 -9.84 -1.11 9.89
C VAL A 231 -9.95 -2.06 8.71
N THR A 232 -8.97 -2.04 7.81
CA THR A 232 -9.08 -2.75 6.53
C THR A 232 -7.75 -3.11 5.91
N PHE A 233 -7.73 -4.26 5.23
CA PHE A 233 -6.76 -4.65 4.22
C PHE A 233 -7.31 -4.40 2.82
N GLU A 234 -6.45 -4.43 1.80
CA GLU A 234 -6.90 -4.31 0.42
C GLU A 234 -7.59 -5.59 -0.07
N SER A 235 -7.07 -6.75 0.35
CA SER A 235 -7.59 -8.09 0.09
C SER A 235 -7.73 -8.92 1.38
N ASP A 236 -8.58 -9.95 1.35
CA ASP A 236 -8.74 -10.94 2.44
C ASP A 236 -7.46 -11.79 2.66
N ASP A 237 -6.58 -11.85 1.66
CA ASP A 237 -5.32 -12.62 1.71
C ASP A 237 -4.16 -11.86 2.37
N ASP A 238 -4.30 -10.55 2.58
CA ASP A 238 -3.23 -9.69 3.11
C ASP A 238 -3.02 -9.86 4.62
N GLY A 239 -4.01 -10.45 5.30
CA GLY A 239 -3.99 -10.66 6.75
C GLY A 239 -5.33 -11.13 7.29
N PHE A 240 -5.50 -11.01 8.60
CA PHE A 240 -6.73 -11.39 9.29
C PHE A 240 -7.32 -10.18 10.00
N ILE A 241 -8.65 -9.99 9.90
CA ILE A 241 -9.39 -9.05 10.75
C ILE A 241 -10.60 -9.78 11.34
N GLY A 242 -10.76 -9.66 12.64
CA GLY A 242 -11.88 -10.18 13.40
C GLY A 242 -12.57 -9.09 14.21
N LEU A 243 -13.88 -9.25 14.38
CA LEU A 243 -14.71 -8.35 15.17
C LEU A 243 -15.31 -9.12 16.35
N SER A 244 -15.05 -8.66 17.57
CA SER A 244 -15.64 -9.19 18.80
C SER A 244 -16.63 -8.17 19.36
N GLN A 245 -17.91 -8.55 19.44
CA GLN A 245 -18.96 -7.73 20.04
C GLN A 245 -18.83 -7.78 21.57
N GLY A 246 -18.72 -6.61 22.21
CA GLY A 246 -18.45 -6.48 23.64
C GLY A 246 -19.67 -6.57 24.56
N GLY A 247 -20.85 -6.93 24.06
CA GLY A 247 -22.10 -6.82 24.82
C GLY A 247 -22.42 -5.35 25.14
N GLU A 248 -22.38 -4.95 26.42
CA GLU A 248 -22.52 -3.56 26.86
C GLU A 248 -21.27 -2.70 26.60
N LYS A 249 -20.13 -3.30 26.23
CA LYS A 249 -18.89 -2.61 25.91
C LYS A 249 -18.77 -2.35 24.41
N LEU A 250 -18.01 -1.29 24.05
CA LEU A 250 -17.65 -1.01 22.67
C LEU A 250 -16.96 -2.23 22.01
N PRO A 251 -17.17 -2.45 20.70
CA PRO A 251 -16.61 -3.60 20.00
C PRO A 251 -15.08 -3.55 20.02
N THR A 252 -14.45 -4.72 20.02
CA THR A 252 -12.99 -4.85 19.88
C THR A 252 -12.69 -5.44 18.51
N ILE A 253 -11.73 -4.83 17.80
CA ILE A 253 -11.26 -5.33 16.51
C ILE A 253 -9.91 -6.00 16.75
N SER A 254 -9.76 -7.24 16.30
CA SER A 254 -8.48 -7.94 16.31
C SER A 254 -7.95 -8.00 14.89
N ALA A 255 -6.66 -7.76 14.69
CA ALA A 255 -6.05 -7.85 13.38
C ALA A 255 -4.68 -8.56 13.44
N PHE A 256 -4.27 -9.15 12.33
CA PHE A 256 -2.93 -9.69 12.16
C PHE A 256 -2.39 -9.30 10.78
N SER A 257 -1.21 -8.67 10.75
CA SER A 257 -0.43 -8.46 9.52
C SER A 257 0.91 -9.21 9.64
N PRO A 258 1.43 -9.77 8.54
CA PRO A 258 2.76 -10.41 8.54
C PRO A 258 3.89 -9.52 9.07
N THR A 259 3.83 -8.21 8.81
CA THR A 259 4.88 -7.26 9.24
C THR A 259 4.59 -6.68 10.63
N ALA A 260 3.32 -6.38 10.92
CA ALA A 260 2.92 -5.71 12.16
C ALA A 260 2.65 -6.68 13.33
N GLY A 261 2.50 -7.97 13.05
CA GLY A 261 2.12 -8.99 14.02
C GLY A 261 0.65 -8.88 14.44
N GLN A 262 0.33 -9.38 15.63
CA GLN A 262 -1.01 -9.30 16.22
C GLN A 262 -1.29 -7.89 16.74
N LEU A 263 -2.50 -7.40 16.48
CA LEU A 263 -2.96 -6.06 16.80
C LEU A 263 -4.37 -6.12 17.40
N SER A 264 -4.68 -5.19 18.30
CA SER A 264 -6.03 -5.01 18.84
C SER A 264 -6.41 -3.53 18.82
N VAL A 265 -7.59 -3.22 18.28
CA VAL A 265 -8.20 -1.89 18.32
C VAL A 265 -9.34 -1.88 19.31
N LYS A 266 -9.21 -1.04 20.32
CA LYS A 266 -10.19 -0.81 21.39
C LYS A 266 -10.64 0.64 21.37
N PHE A 267 -11.88 0.89 21.76
CA PHE A 267 -12.44 2.23 21.82
C PHE A 267 -12.73 2.61 23.26
N SER A 268 -12.49 3.87 23.61
CA SER A 268 -12.95 4.46 24.87
C SER A 268 -13.54 5.85 24.60
N GLN A 269 -14.49 6.28 25.41
CA GLN A 269 -15.16 7.56 25.22
C GLN A 269 -15.06 8.38 26.51
N GLY A 270 -14.78 9.68 26.36
CA GLY A 270 -14.94 10.67 27.40
C GLY A 270 -16.35 11.29 27.38
N GLY A 271 -17.06 11.20 28.51
CA GLY A 271 -18.36 11.84 28.74
C GLY A 271 -19.59 10.92 28.60
N GLU A 272 -20.76 11.42 29.02
CA GLU A 272 -22.05 10.75 28.84
C GLU A 272 -22.66 11.16 27.48
N GLY A 273 -22.76 10.22 26.53
CA GLY A 273 -23.36 10.59 25.24
C GLY A 273 -23.39 9.57 24.11
N VAL A 274 -22.96 8.31 24.30
CA VAL A 274 -23.24 7.27 23.29
C VAL A 274 -24.74 7.10 23.19
N GLN A 275 -25.28 7.26 21.99
CA GLN A 275 -26.66 6.87 21.71
C GLN A 275 -26.70 5.47 21.12
N GLU A 276 -25.81 5.19 20.18
CA GLU A 276 -25.86 3.96 19.39
C GLU A 276 -24.47 3.58 18.90
N VAL A 277 -24.15 2.29 19.02
CA VAL A 277 -22.92 1.69 18.52
C VAL A 277 -23.30 0.48 17.70
N THR A 278 -22.93 0.48 16.43
CA THR A 278 -23.12 -0.66 15.54
C THR A 278 -21.84 -0.93 14.77
N SER A 279 -21.68 -2.14 14.28
CA SER A 279 -20.48 -2.52 13.55
C SER A 279 -20.79 -3.59 12.50
N VAL A 280 -19.90 -3.70 11.53
CA VAL A 280 -20.03 -4.66 10.42
C VAL A 280 -18.64 -5.21 10.07
N CYS A 281 -18.60 -6.48 9.64
CA CYS A 281 -17.41 -7.18 9.16
C CYS A 281 -17.70 -7.70 7.75
N VAL A 282 -17.03 -7.12 6.75
CA VAL A 282 -17.32 -7.32 5.32
C VAL A 282 -16.04 -7.39 4.50
N GLU A 283 -16.17 -7.78 3.23
CA GLU A 283 -15.05 -7.83 2.29
C GLU A 283 -14.84 -6.46 1.62
N ALA A 284 -13.61 -5.97 1.64
CA ALA A 284 -13.20 -4.78 0.90
C ALA A 284 -13.11 -5.10 -0.60
N ARG A 285 -13.55 -4.17 -1.45
CA ARG A 285 -13.33 -4.24 -2.90
C ARG A 285 -12.17 -3.35 -3.36
N GLY A 286 -11.26 -3.03 -2.43
CA GLY A 286 -10.17 -2.07 -2.59
C GLY A 286 -10.37 -0.77 -1.80
N PHE A 287 -9.26 -0.04 -1.56
CA PHE A 287 -9.29 1.17 -0.74
C PHE A 287 -10.10 2.33 -1.33
N ASN A 288 -10.31 2.33 -2.64
CA ASN A 288 -11.05 3.39 -3.35
C ASN A 288 -12.57 3.24 -3.25
N THR A 289 -13.08 2.09 -2.79
CA THR A 289 -14.54 1.83 -2.70
C THR A 289 -15.02 1.65 -1.26
N LEU A 290 -14.17 1.91 -0.25
CA LEU A 290 -14.49 1.62 1.15
C LEU A 290 -15.77 2.32 1.61
N LYS A 291 -15.94 3.58 1.20
CA LYS A 291 -17.11 4.39 1.54
C LYS A 291 -18.38 3.76 0.98
N GLU A 292 -18.38 3.35 -0.28
CA GLU A 292 -19.49 2.68 -0.94
C GLU A 292 -19.80 1.33 -0.26
N THR A 293 -18.78 0.51 -0.02
CA THR A 293 -18.91 -0.80 0.65
C THR A 293 -19.53 -0.67 2.03
N ILE A 294 -19.11 0.33 2.82
CA ILE A 294 -19.66 0.58 4.15
C ILE A 294 -21.12 1.05 4.06
N VAL A 295 -21.44 1.95 3.13
CA VAL A 295 -22.80 2.49 3.02
C VAL A 295 -23.80 1.47 2.46
N GLU A 296 -23.38 0.47 1.69
CA GLU A 296 -24.23 -0.68 1.33
C GLU A 296 -24.86 -1.36 2.57
N HIS A 297 -24.17 -1.29 3.71
CA HIS A 297 -24.57 -1.87 5.00
C HIS A 297 -25.23 -0.86 5.95
N LEU A 298 -25.23 0.43 5.61
CA LEU A 298 -25.90 1.46 6.40
C LEU A 298 -27.41 1.38 6.21
N LYS A 299 -28.13 1.20 7.31
CA LYS A 299 -29.60 1.21 7.38
C LYS A 299 -30.08 2.39 8.17
N VAL A 300 -31.32 2.76 7.90
CA VAL A 300 -31.98 3.90 8.49
C VAL A 300 -33.20 3.42 9.26
N HIS A 301 -33.31 3.85 10.51
CA HIS A 301 -34.51 3.70 11.30
C HIS A 301 -35.13 5.08 11.46
N ARG A 302 -36.42 5.19 11.15
CA ARG A 302 -37.19 6.43 11.27
C ARG A 302 -38.24 6.25 12.35
N GLU A 303 -38.13 7.05 13.39
CA GLU A 303 -39.12 7.14 14.46
C GLU A 303 -39.66 8.58 14.49
N GLY A 304 -40.81 8.81 13.85
CA GLY A 304 -41.37 10.14 13.64
C GLY A 304 -40.45 11.03 12.78
N GLU A 305 -40.04 12.18 13.33
CA GLU A 305 -39.07 13.09 12.70
C GLU A 305 -37.61 12.71 12.99
N SER A 306 -37.36 11.76 13.90
CA SER A 306 -36.02 11.31 14.26
C SER A 306 -35.49 10.29 13.25
N MET A 307 -34.24 10.47 12.84
CA MET A 307 -33.50 9.58 11.95
C MET A 307 -32.31 9.01 12.71
N SER A 308 -32.26 7.69 12.88
CA SER A 308 -31.06 6.99 13.33
C SER A 308 -30.51 6.09 12.22
N TYR A 309 -29.20 5.89 12.26
CA TYR A 309 -28.47 5.14 11.26
C TYR A 309 -27.63 4.08 11.95
N TYR A 310 -27.68 2.86 11.42
CA TYR A 310 -27.00 1.72 12.02
C TYR A 310 -26.42 0.83 10.93
N LEU A 311 -25.30 0.18 11.23
CA LEU A 311 -24.69 -0.81 10.36
C LEU A 311 -25.36 -2.16 10.60
N LEU A 312 -25.90 -2.77 9.54
CA LEU A 312 -26.49 -4.09 9.59
C LEU A 312 -25.48 -5.13 9.10
N ASP A 313 -25.04 -5.99 10.02
CA ASP A 313 -24.30 -7.19 9.68
C ASP A 313 -25.27 -8.30 9.26
N LYS A 314 -25.28 -8.63 7.96
CA LYS A 314 -26.16 -9.65 7.38
C LYS A 314 -25.58 -11.06 7.51
N GLU A 315 -24.26 -11.18 7.61
CA GLU A 315 -23.55 -12.45 7.61
C GLU A 315 -22.48 -12.41 8.69
N SER A 316 -22.71 -13.12 9.80
CA SER A 316 -21.70 -13.31 10.84
C SER A 316 -20.50 -14.07 10.26
N ARG A 317 -19.52 -13.34 9.73
CA ARG A 317 -18.29 -13.88 9.13
C ARG A 317 -17.21 -14.05 10.19
N MET A 318 -16.43 -15.14 10.05
CA MET A 318 -15.27 -15.39 10.92
C MET A 318 -14.00 -14.64 10.47
N ASN A 319 -13.92 -14.20 9.20
CA ASN A 319 -12.84 -13.39 8.66
C ASN A 319 -13.40 -12.34 7.69
N CYS A 320 -12.82 -11.13 7.72
CA CYS A 320 -13.14 -10.03 6.81
C CYS A 320 -11.88 -9.20 6.50
N SER A 321 -11.82 -8.56 5.35
CA SER A 321 -10.82 -7.52 5.03
C SER A 321 -11.25 -6.11 5.40
N LEU A 322 -12.48 -5.89 5.87
CA LEU A 322 -12.97 -4.59 6.31
C LEU A 322 -13.90 -4.73 7.53
N VAL A 323 -13.51 -4.10 8.62
CA VAL A 323 -14.39 -3.87 9.78
C VAL A 323 -14.67 -2.38 9.89
N ALA A 324 -15.94 -2.01 10.06
CA ALA A 324 -16.35 -0.65 10.37
C ALA A 324 -17.18 -0.60 11.64
N VAL A 325 -16.88 0.37 12.50
CA VAL A 325 -17.59 0.65 13.76
C VAL A 325 -18.20 2.05 13.64
N LEU A 326 -19.51 2.11 13.72
CA LEU A 326 -20.30 3.34 13.73
C LEU A 326 -20.69 3.69 15.16
N VAL A 327 -20.27 4.87 15.62
CA VAL A 327 -20.58 5.43 16.93
C VAL A 327 -21.32 6.74 16.73
N THR A 328 -22.58 6.79 17.17
CA THR A 328 -23.39 8.02 17.15
C THR A 328 -23.38 8.67 18.53
N VAL A 329 -22.91 9.92 18.58
CA VAL A 329 -22.66 10.64 19.83
C VAL A 329 -23.26 12.04 19.80
N ARG A 330 -23.53 12.61 20.98
CA ARG A 330 -23.89 14.03 21.13
C ARG A 330 -22.65 14.89 21.30
N THR A 331 -22.68 16.08 20.73
CA THR A 331 -21.62 17.08 20.92
C THR A 331 -21.87 17.93 22.17
N PRO A 332 -20.82 18.33 22.92
CA PRO A 332 -19.41 17.97 22.77
C PRO A 332 -19.07 16.58 23.36
N THR A 333 -18.08 15.90 22.80
CA THR A 333 -17.63 14.57 23.26
C THR A 333 -16.25 14.24 22.72
N THR A 334 -15.58 13.27 23.36
CA THR A 334 -14.26 12.79 22.94
C THR A 334 -14.31 11.28 22.72
N LEU A 335 -13.76 10.81 21.59
CA LEU A 335 -13.59 9.38 21.27
C LEU A 335 -12.10 9.07 21.16
N LEU A 336 -11.64 8.05 21.89
CA LEU A 336 -10.28 7.54 21.81
C LEU A 336 -10.27 6.16 21.15
N ILE A 337 -9.32 5.98 20.23
CA ILE A 337 -9.08 4.74 19.50
C ILE A 337 -7.68 4.26 19.85
N HIS A 338 -7.60 3.11 20.49
CA HIS A 338 -6.34 2.53 20.98
C HIS A 338 -5.97 1.35 20.11
N MET A 339 -4.85 1.45 19.41
CA MET A 339 -4.25 0.34 18.69
C MET A 339 -3.04 -0.16 19.46
N ASN A 340 -3.19 -1.37 20.01
CA ASN A 340 -2.12 -2.06 20.71
C ASN A 340 -1.55 -3.18 19.85
N SER A 341 -0.25 -3.41 19.96
CA SER A 341 0.48 -4.37 19.13
C SER A 341 1.25 -5.40 19.96
N GLY A 342 1.30 -6.64 19.46
CA GLY A 342 2.07 -7.74 20.07
C GLY A 342 1.57 -8.13 21.46
N TYR A 343 2.49 -8.29 22.41
CA TYR A 343 2.19 -8.67 23.80
C TYR A 343 1.28 -7.67 24.52
N ASP A 344 1.21 -6.42 24.04
CA ASP A 344 0.35 -5.39 24.61
C ASP A 344 -1.06 -5.36 24.02
N ALA A 345 -1.42 -6.28 23.11
CA ALA A 345 -2.77 -6.35 22.54
C ALA A 345 -3.87 -6.37 23.64
N ASP A 346 -3.55 -6.97 24.79
CA ASP A 346 -4.44 -7.05 25.95
C ASP A 346 -4.20 -5.96 27.02
N SER A 347 -3.19 -5.10 26.84
CA SER A 347 -2.83 -4.05 27.80
C SER A 347 -3.96 -3.03 28.02
N GLU A 348 -3.91 -2.40 29.19
CA GLU A 348 -4.90 -1.42 29.62
C GLU A 348 -4.98 -0.22 28.67
N ILE A 349 -6.20 0.29 28.53
CA ILE A 349 -6.51 1.43 27.70
C ILE A 349 -5.96 2.70 28.38
N LEU A 350 -5.13 3.47 27.67
CA LEU A 350 -4.69 4.79 28.16
C LEU A 350 -5.89 5.67 28.49
N THR A 351 -5.90 6.24 29.69
CA THR A 351 -6.93 7.21 30.07
C THR A 351 -6.79 8.49 29.24
N GLU A 352 -7.89 9.23 29.06
CA GLU A 352 -7.88 10.53 28.35
C GLU A 352 -6.83 11.48 28.93
N LYS A 353 -6.69 11.51 30.26
CA LYS A 353 -5.70 12.33 30.96
C LYS A 353 -4.27 11.94 30.61
N GLU A 354 -3.95 10.65 30.58
CA GLU A 354 -2.62 10.16 30.23
C GLU A 354 -2.29 10.43 28.76
N TYR A 355 -3.29 10.26 27.88
CA TYR A 355 -3.20 10.63 26.48
C TYR A 355 -2.85 12.11 26.32
N ASP A 356 -3.60 13.01 26.97
CA ASP A 356 -3.41 14.45 26.87
C ASP A 356 -2.03 14.88 27.38
N GLN A 357 -1.56 14.30 28.49
CA GLN A 357 -0.20 14.53 28.98
C GLN A 357 0.86 14.06 27.98
N SER A 358 0.63 12.94 27.31
CA SER A 358 1.53 12.43 26.27
C SER A 358 1.55 13.34 25.05
N LEU A 359 0.38 13.79 24.59
CA LEU A 359 0.24 14.70 23.46
C LEU A 359 0.90 16.06 23.75
N GLU A 360 0.64 16.64 24.92
CA GLU A 360 1.21 17.93 25.32
C GLU A 360 2.74 17.88 25.37
N ARG A 361 3.33 16.78 25.86
CA ARG A 361 4.80 16.58 25.83
C ARG A 361 5.35 16.62 24.41
N HIS A 362 4.65 15.97 23.46
CA HIS A 362 5.05 15.95 22.06
C HIS A 362 4.92 17.32 21.39
N VAL A 363 3.80 18.02 21.60
CA VAL A 363 3.56 19.39 21.10
C VAL A 363 4.63 20.35 21.61
N LYS A 364 4.93 20.33 22.92
CA LYS A 364 6.00 21.16 23.53
C LYS A 364 7.37 20.85 22.94
N LYS A 365 7.68 19.56 22.74
CA LYS A 365 8.94 19.12 22.13
C LYS A 365 9.06 19.58 20.68
N PHE A 366 7.98 19.50 19.91
CA PHE A 366 7.90 19.97 18.53
C PHE A 366 8.13 21.48 18.45
N SER A 367 7.37 22.29 19.18
CA SER A 367 7.48 23.75 19.13
C SER A 367 8.88 24.23 19.58
N ARG A 368 9.45 23.62 20.63
CA ARG A 368 10.84 23.89 21.03
C ARG A 368 11.85 23.57 19.92
N ARG A 369 11.70 22.42 19.25
CA ARG A 369 12.57 22.04 18.13
C ARG A 369 12.40 22.98 16.94
N PHE A 370 11.18 23.34 16.61
CA PHE A 370 10.85 24.28 15.53
C PHE A 370 11.50 25.65 15.79
N SER A 371 11.27 26.22 16.98
CA SER A 371 11.86 27.50 17.39
C SER A 371 13.39 27.48 17.32
N ASN A 372 14.04 26.45 17.86
CA ASN A 372 15.49 26.31 17.83
C ASN A 372 16.07 26.17 16.41
N THR A 373 15.30 25.58 15.49
CA THR A 373 15.74 25.31 14.11
C THR A 373 15.58 26.55 13.22
N PHE A 374 14.41 27.17 13.24
CA PHE A 374 14.07 28.25 12.30
C PHE A 374 14.34 29.64 12.86
N LYS A 375 14.33 29.80 14.19
CA LYS A 375 14.60 31.05 14.91
C LYS A 375 13.77 32.22 14.40
N LEU A 376 12.49 31.99 14.12
CA LEU A 376 11.63 32.98 13.49
C LEU A 376 11.34 34.18 14.42
N GLN A 377 11.18 33.94 15.72
CA GLN A 377 10.97 35.03 16.68
C GLN A 377 12.19 35.97 16.74
N GLU A 378 13.41 35.42 16.73
CA GLU A 378 14.66 36.21 16.67
C GLU A 378 14.77 37.03 15.37
N LYS A 379 14.11 36.58 14.29
CA LYS A 379 14.03 37.27 13.00
C LYS A 379 12.92 38.32 12.92
N GLY A 380 12.18 38.56 14.02
CA GLY A 380 11.14 39.57 14.10
C GLY A 380 9.74 39.12 13.67
N PHE A 381 9.51 37.82 13.45
CA PHE A 381 8.18 37.29 13.15
C PHE A 381 7.31 37.20 14.42
N ASN A 382 6.04 37.61 14.32
CA ASN A 382 5.10 37.56 15.43
C ASN A 382 4.53 36.15 15.67
N ALA A 383 3.83 35.95 16.80
CA ALA A 383 3.30 34.64 17.18
C ALA A 383 2.34 34.02 16.15
N SER A 384 1.53 34.82 15.46
CA SER A 384 0.62 34.33 14.42
C SER A 384 1.38 33.85 13.18
N GLN A 385 2.43 34.57 12.77
CA GLN A 385 3.31 34.16 11.67
C GLN A 385 4.11 32.90 12.01
N VAL A 386 4.56 32.76 13.26
CA VAL A 386 5.22 31.54 13.74
C VAL A 386 4.26 30.36 13.73
N GLY A 387 3.03 30.52 14.24
CA GLY A 387 2.01 29.48 14.22
C GLY A 387 1.61 29.08 12.79
N PHE A 388 1.53 30.04 11.87
CA PHE A 388 1.36 29.76 10.45
C PHE A 388 2.51 28.90 9.89
N ALA A 389 3.76 29.23 10.22
CA ALA A 389 4.91 28.48 9.75
C ALA A 389 4.99 27.06 10.35
N GLU A 390 4.60 26.88 11.63
CA GLU A 390 4.46 25.57 12.26
C GLU A 390 3.40 24.72 11.55
N ALA A 391 2.24 25.31 11.25
CA ALA A 391 1.17 24.64 10.51
C ALA A 391 1.61 24.31 9.07
N ALA A 392 2.32 25.21 8.39
CA ALA A 392 2.82 24.98 7.02
C ALA A 392 3.78 23.77 6.97
N LEU A 393 4.74 23.69 7.90
CA LEU A 393 5.62 22.54 8.04
C LEU A 393 4.81 21.28 8.37
N SER A 394 3.87 21.39 9.29
CA SER A 394 3.06 20.25 9.75
C SER A 394 2.20 19.67 8.62
N ASN A 395 1.61 20.50 7.76
CA ASN A 395 0.85 20.04 6.60
C ASN A 395 1.75 19.39 5.55
N MET A 396 2.94 19.94 5.29
CA MET A 396 3.91 19.34 4.38
C MET A 396 4.34 17.94 4.87
N VAL A 397 4.61 17.80 6.17
CA VAL A 397 5.04 16.53 6.76
C VAL A 397 3.88 15.54 6.91
N GLY A 398 2.70 16.02 7.32
CA GLY A 398 1.48 15.22 7.44
C GLY A 398 0.92 14.76 6.08
N GLY A 399 1.33 15.41 4.99
CA GLY A 399 1.04 15.02 3.61
C GLY A 399 1.95 13.92 3.04
N ILE A 400 2.95 13.45 3.79
CA ILE A 400 3.83 12.36 3.35
C ILE A 400 3.03 11.05 3.30
N GLY A 401 2.87 10.49 2.10
CA GLY A 401 2.21 9.22 1.88
C GLY A 401 3.16 8.04 1.68
N TYR A 402 2.62 6.83 1.75
CA TYR A 402 3.26 5.60 1.31
C TYR A 402 2.37 4.94 0.27
N PHE A 403 2.96 4.58 -0.87
CA PHE A 403 2.26 3.99 -2.01
C PHE A 403 3.06 2.79 -2.50
N TYR A 404 2.35 1.71 -2.80
CA TYR A 404 2.89 0.51 -3.41
C TYR A 404 1.99 0.07 -4.56
N GLY A 405 2.58 -0.47 -5.62
CA GLY A 405 1.85 -0.91 -6.80
C GLY A 405 2.59 -0.64 -8.11
N ALA A 406 1.95 -1.03 -9.21
CA ALA A 406 2.47 -0.87 -10.56
C ALA A 406 1.91 0.41 -11.22
N SER A 407 2.78 1.15 -11.91
CA SER A 407 2.37 2.27 -12.77
C SER A 407 2.09 1.79 -14.19
N LYS A 408 1.18 2.47 -14.89
CA LYS A 408 1.03 2.31 -16.35
C LYS A 408 2.15 3.08 -17.04
N VAL A 409 2.93 2.40 -17.87
CA VAL A 409 4.07 2.99 -18.58
C VAL A 409 3.86 2.82 -20.08
N LYS A 410 4.01 3.92 -20.82
CA LYS A 410 4.03 3.93 -22.28
C LYS A 410 5.36 4.49 -22.77
N GLY A 411 6.09 3.68 -23.50
CA GLY A 411 7.34 3.97 -24.17
C GLY A 411 7.17 3.92 -25.68
N GLU A 412 8.29 3.93 -26.40
CA GLU A 412 8.29 3.90 -27.86
C GLU A 412 7.84 2.56 -28.43
N HIS A 413 8.01 1.49 -27.65
CA HIS A 413 7.87 0.11 -28.13
C HIS A 413 6.72 -0.66 -27.48
N ASN A 414 5.94 -0.05 -26.56
CA ASN A 414 4.85 -0.72 -25.84
C ASN A 414 3.56 0.11 -25.76
#